data_AF-A0A923VDB3-F1
#
_entry.id   AF-A0A923VDB3-F1
#
_cell.length_a   1.000
_cell.length_b   1.000
_cell.length_c   1.000
_cell.angle_alpha   90.00
_cell.angle_beta   90.00
_cell.angle_gamma   90.00
#
_symmetry.space_group_name_H-M   'P 1'
#
loop_
_entity.id
_entity.type
_entity.pdbx_description
1 polymer ?
#
loop_
_entity_poly.entity_id
_entity_poly.type
_entity_poly.pdbx_seq_one_letter_code
_entity_poly.pdbx_strand_id
1 'polypeptide(L)'
;MKSPLLPISILSIYKNSLGDNLPLPARMAQCTPDTQTAIFNIATDVASKGGKLILSDLFRSYDMQSQSHNDYVAGKKKAFSPPPGGSFHEAGRAFDMDLSAIKIPLADFWQIASTHGMLPIIAQPKAGTSESWHFDCRGSHQLVYQYYADKRGTNFEPYTAAAASGILSIGVPVDAFGANQMQAAIQSCLIRLGKEIGNIDGQLGRKSQQALEDLGITFNPGSVSGMLVQVENRVQQQFADEFKIHSLTGNNFITPPQNTSKATK
;
A
#
# COMPACT_ATOMS: atom_id res chain seq x y z
N MET A 1 -8.19 3.86 15.31
CA MET A 1 -8.60 4.64 14.13
C MET A 1 -8.04 3.93 12.91
N LYS A 2 -8.82 3.78 11.83
CA LYS A 2 -8.33 3.23 10.56
C LYS A 2 -7.33 4.19 9.89
N SER A 3 -6.36 3.65 9.16
CA SER A 3 -5.50 4.47 8.30
C SER A 3 -6.37 5.08 7.20
N PRO A 4 -6.41 6.42 7.05
CA PRO A 4 -7.24 7.06 6.04
C PRO A 4 -6.64 6.85 4.65
N LEU A 5 -7.49 6.73 3.64
CA LEU A 5 -7.09 6.87 2.25
C LEU A 5 -7.22 8.34 1.85
N LEU A 6 -6.09 8.97 1.54
CA LEU A 6 -6.02 10.36 1.10
C LEU A 6 -6.06 10.42 -0.43
N PRO A 7 -6.78 11.39 -1.02
CA PRO A 7 -6.70 11.63 -2.45
C PRO A 7 -5.29 12.11 -2.82
N ILE A 8 -4.79 11.69 -3.97
CA ILE A 8 -3.49 12.13 -4.51
C ILE A 8 -3.66 12.64 -5.94
N SER A 9 -2.91 13.67 -6.33
CA SER A 9 -2.83 14.13 -7.72
C SER A 9 -1.43 13.83 -8.26
N ILE A 10 -1.34 12.80 -9.11
CA ILE A 10 -0.09 12.37 -9.74
C ILE A 10 -0.36 12.03 -11.19
N LEU A 11 0.59 12.35 -12.08
CA LEU A 11 0.48 12.03 -13.50
C LEU A 11 0.40 10.52 -13.71
N SER A 12 -0.38 10.13 -14.71
CA SER A 12 -0.60 8.74 -15.05
C SER A 12 -0.32 8.45 -16.52
N ILE A 13 -0.31 7.17 -16.87
CA ILE A 13 -0.15 6.73 -18.26
C ILE A 13 -1.35 7.08 -19.16
N TYR A 14 -2.50 7.44 -18.56
CA TYR A 14 -3.69 7.82 -19.33
C TYR A 14 -3.47 9.15 -20.03
N LYS A 15 -3.99 9.28 -21.25
CA LYS A 15 -3.77 10.46 -22.10
C LYS A 15 -5.08 11.11 -22.52
N ASN A 16 -5.08 12.42 -22.68
CA ASN A 16 -6.16 13.15 -23.36
C ASN A 16 -6.08 12.94 -24.88
N SER A 17 -7.04 13.50 -25.62
CA SER A 17 -7.09 13.44 -27.09
C SER A 17 -5.89 14.13 -27.79
N LEU A 18 -5.17 14.99 -27.07
CA LEU A 18 -3.98 15.69 -27.56
C LEU A 18 -2.68 14.93 -27.26
N GLY A 19 -2.76 13.82 -26.51
CA GLY A 19 -1.63 12.99 -26.13
C GLY A 19 -0.95 13.36 -24.80
N ASP A 20 -1.45 14.36 -24.07
CA ASP A 20 -0.91 14.76 -22.77
C ASP A 20 -1.31 13.76 -21.68
N ASN A 21 -0.38 13.45 -20.78
CA ASN A 21 -0.67 12.63 -19.60
C ASN A 21 -1.68 13.31 -18.68
N LEU A 22 -2.69 12.56 -18.26
CA LEU A 22 -3.71 12.97 -17.31
C LEU A 22 -3.36 12.49 -15.89
N PRO A 23 -3.92 13.10 -14.84
CA PRO A 23 -3.86 12.54 -13.50
C PRO A 23 -4.49 11.13 -13.42
N LEU A 24 -4.09 10.33 -12.43
CA LEU A 24 -4.76 9.07 -12.15
C LEU A 24 -6.28 9.28 -11.95
N PRO A 25 -7.15 8.36 -12.43
CA PRO A 25 -8.58 8.43 -12.19
C PRO A 25 -8.88 8.47 -10.69
N ALA A 26 -9.84 9.29 -10.26
CA ALA A 26 -10.14 9.52 -8.84
C ALA A 26 -10.35 8.23 -8.01
N ARG A 27 -10.95 7.20 -8.62
CA ARG A 27 -11.17 5.88 -7.99
C ARG A 27 -9.88 5.09 -7.70
N MET A 28 -8.78 5.42 -8.36
CA MET A 28 -7.43 4.84 -8.18
C MET A 28 -6.49 5.79 -7.45
N ALA A 29 -6.78 7.09 -7.49
CA ALA A 29 -5.94 8.15 -6.98
C ALA A 29 -6.10 8.36 -5.47
N GLN A 30 -5.92 7.28 -4.70
CA GLN A 30 -6.04 7.27 -3.25
C GLN A 30 -4.90 6.44 -2.64
N CYS A 31 -4.36 6.85 -1.50
CA CYS A 31 -3.33 6.09 -0.80
C CYS A 31 -3.25 6.47 0.68
N THR A 32 -2.55 5.66 1.47
CA THR A 32 -2.28 5.98 2.89
C THR A 32 -1.32 7.17 3.01
N PRO A 33 -1.31 7.90 4.15
CA PRO A 33 -0.56 9.15 4.26
C PRO A 33 0.96 9.03 4.07
N ASP A 34 1.55 7.94 4.58
CA ASP A 34 2.95 7.59 4.38
C ASP A 34 3.25 7.28 2.91
N THR A 35 2.36 6.51 2.26
CA THR A 35 2.45 6.23 0.81
C THR A 35 2.37 7.51 -0.02
N GLN A 36 1.47 8.44 0.32
CA GLN A 36 1.35 9.73 -0.36
C GLN A 36 2.64 10.53 -0.24
N THR A 37 3.19 10.61 0.97
CA THR A 37 4.45 11.33 1.25
C THR A 37 5.60 10.72 0.45
N ALA A 38 5.72 9.39 0.45
CA ALA A 38 6.73 8.67 -0.31
C ALA A 38 6.62 8.95 -1.82
N ILE A 39 5.41 8.90 -2.39
CA ILE A 39 5.20 9.17 -3.83
C ILE A 39 5.67 10.58 -4.20
N PHE A 40 5.31 11.60 -3.42
CA PHE A 40 5.71 12.98 -3.74
C PHE A 40 7.21 13.21 -3.58
N ASN A 41 7.84 12.62 -2.57
CA ASN A 41 9.29 12.72 -2.39
C ASN A 41 10.05 12.00 -3.52
N ILE A 42 9.62 10.78 -3.88
CA ILE A 42 10.20 10.04 -5.02
C ILE A 42 10.01 10.81 -6.32
N ALA A 43 8.83 11.38 -6.56
CA ALA A 43 8.58 12.19 -7.75
C ALA A 43 9.54 13.40 -7.82
N THR A 44 9.80 14.05 -6.68
CA THR A 44 10.73 15.17 -6.57
C THR A 44 12.16 14.73 -6.88
N ASP A 45 12.62 13.62 -6.29
CA ASP A 45 13.97 13.11 -6.50
C ASP A 45 14.20 12.64 -7.93
N VAL A 46 13.23 11.93 -8.52
CA VAL A 46 13.28 11.51 -9.93
C VAL A 46 13.28 12.73 -10.86
N ALA A 47 12.48 13.75 -10.58
CA ALA A 47 12.48 15.00 -11.35
C ALA A 47 13.84 15.71 -11.28
N SER A 48 14.51 15.71 -10.12
CA SER A 48 15.86 16.28 -9.97
C SER A 48 16.91 15.58 -10.85
N LYS A 49 16.64 14.34 -11.29
CA LYS A 49 17.46 13.55 -12.21
C LYS A 49 17.00 13.62 -13.67
N GLY A 50 16.03 14.49 -13.99
CA GLY A 50 15.49 14.66 -15.34
C GLY A 50 14.40 13.67 -15.74
N GLY A 51 13.93 12.86 -14.79
CA GLY A 51 12.83 11.91 -14.97
C GLY A 51 11.47 12.45 -14.58
N LYS A 52 10.46 11.59 -14.65
CA LYS A 52 9.13 11.80 -14.05
C LYS A 52 8.61 10.50 -13.45
N LEU A 53 8.00 10.59 -12.28
CA LEU A 53 7.19 9.50 -11.74
C LEU A 53 5.79 9.57 -12.39
N ILE A 54 5.48 8.60 -13.23
CA ILE A 54 4.17 8.45 -13.89
C ILE A 54 3.59 7.09 -13.49
N LEU A 55 2.38 7.08 -12.94
CA LEU A 55 1.75 5.87 -12.42
C LEU A 55 0.74 5.25 -13.39
N SER A 56 0.67 3.94 -13.43
CA SER A 56 -0.40 3.21 -14.14
C SER A 56 -1.48 2.68 -13.20
N ASP A 57 -1.12 2.38 -11.96
CA ASP A 57 -2.02 1.89 -10.93
C ASP A 57 -1.55 2.35 -9.54
N LEU A 58 -2.48 2.50 -8.60
CA LEU A 58 -2.21 2.88 -7.20
C LEU A 58 -3.21 2.17 -6.28
N PHE A 59 -4.42 2.70 -6.09
CA PHE A 59 -5.45 2.02 -5.31
C PHE A 59 -6.38 1.20 -6.20
N ARG A 60 -6.65 -0.04 -5.75
CA ARG A 60 -7.69 -0.89 -6.34
C ARG A 60 -8.71 -1.23 -5.27
N SER A 61 -9.97 -0.86 -5.48
CA SER A 61 -11.04 -1.36 -4.62
C SER A 61 -11.16 -2.89 -4.71
N TYR A 62 -11.85 -3.50 -3.75
CA TYR A 62 -12.17 -4.92 -3.76
C TYR A 62 -12.75 -5.37 -5.12
N ASP A 63 -13.75 -4.65 -5.65
CA ASP A 63 -14.38 -4.97 -6.94
C ASP A 63 -13.39 -4.88 -8.11
N MET A 64 -12.51 -3.88 -8.09
CA MET A 64 -11.47 -3.73 -9.11
C MET A 64 -10.44 -4.87 -9.04
N GLN A 65 -10.06 -5.28 -7.84
CA GLN A 65 -9.18 -6.43 -7.64
C GLN A 65 -9.84 -7.72 -8.12
N SER A 66 -11.10 -7.95 -7.74
CA SER A 66 -11.88 -9.11 -8.15
C SER A 66 -11.99 -9.21 -9.66
N GLN A 67 -12.34 -8.10 -10.33
CA GLN A 67 -12.40 -8.04 -11.78
C GLN A 67 -11.03 -8.31 -12.42
N SER A 68 -9.95 -7.71 -11.93
CA SER A 68 -8.59 -7.95 -12.44
C SER A 68 -8.16 -9.41 -12.26
N HIS A 69 -8.54 -10.06 -11.16
CA HIS A 69 -8.29 -11.49 -10.95
C HIS A 69 -9.08 -12.35 -11.95
N ASN A 70 -10.36 -12.06 -12.14
CA ASN A 70 -11.22 -12.77 -13.09
C ASN A 70 -10.71 -12.63 -14.53
N ASP A 71 -10.23 -11.44 -14.92
CA ASP A 71 -9.63 -11.22 -16.24
C ASP A 71 -8.33 -12.00 -16.44
N TYR A 72 -7.52 -12.16 -15.38
CA TYR A 72 -6.34 -13.03 -15.42
C TYR A 72 -6.72 -14.52 -15.55
N VAL A 73 -7.63 -15.01 -14.71
CA VAL A 73 -8.11 -16.41 -14.74
C VAL A 73 -8.76 -16.74 -16.07
N ALA A 74 -9.52 -15.81 -16.66
CA ALA A 74 -10.14 -15.96 -17.97
C ALA A 74 -9.16 -15.77 -19.15
N GLY A 75 -7.88 -15.46 -18.89
CA GLY A 75 -6.84 -15.26 -19.92
C GLY A 75 -6.95 -13.95 -20.71
N LYS A 76 -7.82 -13.02 -20.29
CA LYS A 76 -7.93 -11.67 -20.89
C LYS A 76 -6.75 -10.78 -20.51
N LYS A 77 -6.17 -11.00 -19.33
CA LYS A 77 -4.96 -10.34 -18.83
C LYS A 77 -3.84 -11.37 -18.66
N LYS A 78 -2.64 -11.06 -19.15
CA LYS A 78 -1.45 -11.92 -18.98
C LYS A 78 -0.72 -11.70 -17.67
N ALA A 79 -0.70 -10.46 -17.19
CA ALA A 79 -0.09 -10.12 -15.91
C ALA A 79 -0.91 -10.72 -14.77
N PHE A 80 -0.21 -11.38 -13.84
CA PHE A 80 -0.82 -12.00 -12.68
C PHE A 80 -1.59 -10.97 -11.86
N SER A 81 -2.73 -11.40 -11.28
CA SER A 81 -3.48 -10.61 -10.34
C SER A 81 -3.95 -11.55 -9.24
N PRO A 82 -3.56 -11.33 -7.97
CA PRO A 82 -4.03 -12.18 -6.87
C PRO A 82 -5.54 -12.00 -6.69
N PRO A 83 -6.22 -12.97 -6.06
CA PRO A 83 -7.60 -12.77 -5.61
C PRO A 83 -7.67 -11.59 -4.61
N PRO A 84 -8.87 -11.02 -4.38
CA PRO A 84 -9.08 -10.00 -3.36
C PRO A 84 -8.53 -10.38 -1.98
N GLY A 85 -8.04 -9.38 -1.25
CA GLY A 85 -7.41 -9.58 0.07
C GLY A 85 -5.91 -9.86 0.03
N GLY A 86 -5.30 -9.95 -1.16
CA GLY A 86 -3.91 -10.34 -1.35
C GLY A 86 -3.00 -9.29 -1.99
N SER A 87 -3.47 -8.06 -2.17
CA SER A 87 -2.77 -7.01 -2.91
C SER A 87 -2.58 -5.73 -2.07
N PHE A 88 -1.37 -5.17 -2.03
CA PHE A 88 -1.14 -3.86 -1.40
C PHE A 88 -1.79 -2.69 -2.17
N HIS A 89 -2.20 -2.88 -3.43
CA HIS A 89 -3.05 -1.90 -4.11
C HIS A 89 -4.41 -1.75 -3.41
N GLU A 90 -4.97 -2.84 -2.85
CA GLU A 90 -6.22 -2.77 -2.07
C GLU A 90 -6.05 -2.04 -0.75
N ALA A 91 -4.82 -1.88 -0.27
CA ALA A 91 -4.50 -1.09 0.92
C ALA A 91 -4.13 0.36 0.61
N GLY A 92 -4.09 0.76 -0.68
CA GLY A 92 -3.59 2.08 -1.08
C GLY A 92 -2.11 2.27 -0.68
N ARG A 93 -1.34 1.19 -0.78
CA ARG A 93 0.06 1.08 -0.33
C ARG A 93 0.99 0.54 -1.42
N ALA A 94 0.52 0.37 -2.65
CA ALA A 94 1.36 -0.03 -3.76
C ALA A 94 1.10 0.83 -4.98
N PHE A 95 2.09 0.97 -5.85
CA PHE A 95 1.91 1.58 -7.16
C PHE A 95 2.60 0.77 -8.26
N ASP A 96 2.05 0.91 -9.47
CA ASP A 96 2.71 0.50 -10.71
C ASP A 96 3.11 1.75 -11.48
N MET A 97 4.30 1.76 -12.10
CA MET A 97 4.83 2.94 -12.79
C MET A 97 5.30 2.70 -14.23
N ASP A 98 5.34 3.76 -15.03
CA ASP A 98 5.96 3.78 -16.34
C ASP A 98 7.50 3.85 -16.22
N LEU A 99 8.17 2.72 -16.39
CA LEU A 99 9.63 2.62 -16.37
C LEU A 99 10.32 3.49 -17.42
N SER A 100 9.65 3.84 -18.52
CA SER A 100 10.26 4.68 -19.55
C SER A 100 10.29 6.16 -19.16
N ALA A 101 9.46 6.57 -18.21
CA ALA A 101 9.30 7.97 -17.78
C ALA A 101 10.34 8.41 -16.74
N ILE A 102 10.89 7.48 -15.95
CA ILE A 102 11.83 7.82 -14.87
C ILE A 102 13.21 8.30 -15.36
N LYS A 103 13.59 8.03 -16.62
CA LYS A 103 14.84 8.48 -17.27
C LYS A 103 16.15 8.22 -16.51
N ILE A 104 16.13 7.32 -15.54
CA ILE A 104 17.28 6.84 -14.79
C ILE A 104 17.31 5.30 -14.83
N PRO A 105 18.47 4.66 -14.60
CA PRO A 105 18.54 3.22 -14.38
C PRO A 105 17.57 2.75 -13.29
N LEU A 106 16.94 1.59 -13.47
CA LEU A 106 16.00 1.04 -12.48
C LEU A 106 16.67 0.81 -11.11
N ALA A 107 17.95 0.48 -11.08
CA ALA A 107 18.72 0.33 -9.85
C ALA A 107 18.84 1.66 -9.07
N ASP A 108 19.02 2.77 -9.77
CA ASP A 108 19.09 4.10 -9.16
C ASP A 108 17.71 4.51 -8.63
N PHE A 109 16.64 4.18 -9.38
CA PHE A 109 15.28 4.36 -8.88
C PHE A 109 15.02 3.54 -7.60
N TRP A 110 15.48 2.28 -7.53
CA TRP A 110 15.32 1.46 -6.32
C TRP A 110 15.98 2.10 -5.09
N GLN A 111 17.16 2.70 -5.27
CA GLN A 111 17.82 3.43 -4.19
C GLN A 111 16.96 4.62 -3.73
N ILE A 112 16.46 5.44 -4.66
CA ILE A 112 15.54 6.55 -4.34
C ILE A 112 14.26 6.04 -3.65
N ALA A 113 13.63 4.99 -4.18
CA ALA A 113 12.41 4.43 -3.59
C ALA A 113 12.66 3.97 -2.15
N SER A 114 13.78 3.28 -1.91
CA SER A 114 14.12 2.73 -0.59
C SER A 114 14.34 3.81 0.47
N THR A 115 14.88 4.98 0.11
CA THR A 115 15.05 6.09 1.07
C THR A 115 13.72 6.64 1.57
N HIS A 116 12.64 6.42 0.82
CA HIS A 116 11.29 6.84 1.15
C HIS A 116 10.37 5.69 1.57
N GLY A 117 10.95 4.53 1.92
CA GLY A 117 10.18 3.39 2.44
C GLY A 117 9.42 2.58 1.38
N MET A 118 9.65 2.83 0.10
CA MET A 118 9.08 2.05 -1.01
C MET A 118 10.01 0.90 -1.39
N LEU A 119 9.44 -0.31 -1.45
CA LEU A 119 10.18 -1.55 -1.67
C LEU A 119 9.71 -2.24 -2.94
N PRO A 120 10.62 -2.77 -3.79
CA PRO A 120 10.23 -3.62 -4.90
C PRO A 120 9.69 -4.96 -4.40
N ILE A 121 8.90 -5.64 -5.24
CA ILE A 121 8.42 -7.01 -4.97
C ILE A 121 9.22 -8.10 -5.67
N ILE A 122 10.19 -7.71 -6.50
CA ILE A 122 11.14 -8.62 -7.16
C ILE A 122 12.53 -8.50 -6.53
N ALA A 123 13.39 -9.50 -6.76
CA ALA A 123 14.69 -9.60 -6.09
C ALA A 123 15.78 -8.70 -6.68
N GLN A 124 15.66 -8.27 -7.95
CA GLN A 124 16.69 -7.49 -8.65
C GLN A 124 16.09 -6.43 -9.58
N PRO A 125 16.76 -5.27 -9.76
CA PRO A 125 16.29 -4.16 -10.60
C PRO A 125 16.46 -4.44 -12.10
N LYS A 126 15.84 -5.51 -12.59
CA LYS A 126 15.92 -5.92 -13.99
C LYS A 126 14.69 -5.44 -14.76
N ALA A 127 14.90 -4.43 -15.62
CA ALA A 127 13.86 -3.97 -16.52
C ALA A 127 13.36 -5.11 -17.42
N GLY A 128 12.05 -5.18 -17.66
CA GLY A 128 11.41 -6.22 -18.47
C GLY A 128 11.14 -7.53 -17.73
N THR A 129 11.59 -7.68 -16.49
CA THR A 129 11.08 -8.72 -15.59
C THR A 129 9.64 -8.37 -15.18
N SER A 130 8.77 -9.37 -15.09
CA SER A 130 7.40 -9.18 -14.57
C SER A 130 7.45 -8.47 -13.22
N GLU A 131 6.57 -7.50 -13.00
CA GLU A 131 6.51 -6.69 -11.77
C GLU A 131 7.72 -5.76 -11.54
N SER A 132 8.60 -5.54 -12.53
CA SER A 132 9.71 -4.57 -12.40
C SER A 132 9.27 -3.11 -12.22
N TRP A 133 7.99 -2.83 -12.45
CA TRP A 133 7.32 -1.54 -12.27
C TRP A 133 6.60 -1.38 -10.92
N HIS A 134 6.52 -2.45 -10.10
CA HIS A 134 5.67 -2.51 -8.92
C HIS A 134 6.46 -2.29 -7.62
N PHE A 135 5.95 -1.40 -6.76
CA PHE A 135 6.55 -1.07 -5.48
C PHE A 135 5.50 -0.92 -4.37
N ASP A 136 5.86 -1.34 -3.15
CA ASP A 136 5.04 -1.26 -1.95
C ASP A 136 5.60 -0.26 -0.92
N CYS A 137 4.72 0.54 -0.31
CA CYS A 137 4.95 1.20 0.98
C CYS A 137 4.38 0.32 2.09
N ARG A 138 5.15 -0.70 2.50
CA ARG A 138 4.69 -1.68 3.50
C ARG A 138 4.55 -1.10 4.90
N GLY A 139 5.32 -0.06 5.25
CA GLY A 139 5.30 0.54 6.59
C GLY A 139 5.43 -0.53 7.69
N SER A 140 4.63 -0.42 8.74
CA SER A 140 4.53 -1.40 9.83
C SER A 140 4.01 -2.76 9.39
N HIS A 141 3.38 -2.90 8.22
CA HIS A 141 2.98 -4.20 7.67
C HIS A 141 4.18 -5.04 7.24
N GLN A 142 5.38 -4.44 7.10
CA GLN A 142 6.63 -5.19 6.97
C GLN A 142 6.89 -6.10 8.19
N LEU A 143 6.40 -5.73 9.38
CA LEU A 143 6.48 -6.61 10.56
C LEU A 143 5.61 -7.86 10.39
N VAL A 144 4.44 -7.73 9.77
CA VAL A 144 3.58 -8.88 9.44
C VAL A 144 4.21 -9.75 8.36
N TYR A 145 4.79 -9.13 7.33
CA TYR A 145 5.57 -9.85 6.32
C TYR A 145 6.67 -10.68 6.98
N GLN A 146 7.53 -10.05 7.80
CA GLN A 146 8.65 -10.74 8.43
C GLN A 146 8.18 -11.83 9.38
N TYR A 147 7.11 -11.57 10.15
CA TYR A 147 6.50 -12.54 11.05
C TYR A 147 6.12 -13.85 10.34
N TYR A 148 5.50 -13.77 9.16
CA TYR A 148 5.15 -14.93 8.36
C TYR A 148 6.36 -15.52 7.60
N ALA A 149 7.32 -14.68 7.17
CA ALA A 149 8.57 -15.15 6.58
C ALA A 149 9.37 -16.02 7.57
N ASP A 150 9.37 -15.62 8.84
CA ASP A 150 9.97 -16.34 9.98
C ASP A 150 9.12 -17.54 10.45
N LYS A 151 8.05 -17.89 9.72
CA LYS A 151 7.18 -19.04 10.00
C LYS A 151 6.47 -19.00 11.37
N ARG A 152 6.25 -17.80 11.92
CA ARG A 152 5.48 -17.60 13.16
C ARG A 152 3.96 -17.67 12.94
N GLY A 153 3.53 -17.51 11.69
CA GLY A 153 2.21 -17.86 11.16
C GLY A 153 2.35 -18.72 9.90
N THR A 154 1.33 -19.52 9.59
CA THR A 154 1.40 -20.55 8.53
C THR A 154 0.19 -20.59 7.61
N ASN A 155 -0.88 -19.84 7.89
CA ASN A 155 -2.11 -19.87 7.10
C ASN A 155 -2.10 -18.96 5.85
N PHE A 156 -1.05 -18.16 5.67
CA PHE A 156 -0.86 -17.29 4.53
C PHE A 156 0.60 -17.31 4.08
N GLU A 157 0.83 -17.00 2.81
CA GLU A 157 2.15 -16.58 2.36
C GLU A 157 2.51 -15.20 2.96
N PRO A 158 3.80 -14.89 3.20
CA PRO A 158 4.21 -13.66 3.88
C PRO A 158 3.66 -12.38 3.25
N TYR A 159 3.69 -12.31 1.91
CA TYR A 159 3.16 -11.16 1.17
C TYR A 159 1.65 -11.00 1.36
N THR A 160 0.90 -12.09 1.20
CA THR A 160 -0.57 -12.11 1.37
C THR A 160 -0.97 -11.72 2.79
N ALA A 161 -0.26 -12.20 3.82
CA ALA A 161 -0.53 -11.83 5.20
C ALA A 161 -0.33 -10.32 5.45
N ALA A 162 0.75 -9.76 4.89
CA ALA A 162 1.05 -8.34 5.01
C ALA A 162 0.05 -7.47 4.23
N ALA A 163 -0.35 -7.90 3.03
CA ALA A 163 -1.39 -7.24 2.25
C ALA A 163 -2.75 -7.25 2.98
N ALA A 164 -3.19 -8.41 3.47
CA ALA A 164 -4.42 -8.54 4.25
C ALA A 164 -4.40 -7.65 5.51
N SER A 165 -3.25 -7.56 6.18
CA SER A 165 -3.02 -6.62 7.27
C SER A 165 -3.20 -5.16 6.86
N GLY A 166 -2.66 -4.77 5.70
CA GLY A 166 -2.84 -3.43 5.11
C GLY A 166 -4.31 -3.12 4.83
N ILE A 167 -5.02 -4.05 4.21
CA ILE A 167 -6.44 -3.89 3.82
C ILE A 167 -7.33 -3.73 5.06
N LEU A 168 -7.14 -4.56 6.09
CA LEU A 168 -7.86 -4.45 7.36
C LEU A 168 -7.59 -3.12 8.08
N SER A 169 -6.39 -2.55 7.90
CA SER A 169 -6.00 -1.29 8.55
C SER A 169 -6.73 -0.07 7.98
N ILE A 170 -7.15 -0.11 6.72
CA ILE A 170 -7.98 0.92 6.10
C ILE A 170 -9.48 0.64 6.23
N GLY A 171 -9.86 -0.48 6.88
CA GLY A 171 -11.24 -0.84 7.16
C GLY A 171 -11.96 -1.57 6.01
N VAL A 172 -11.23 -2.02 4.99
CA VAL A 172 -11.78 -2.86 3.92
C VAL A 172 -11.82 -4.32 4.39
N PRO A 173 -12.92 -5.05 4.14
CA PRO A 173 -13.03 -6.45 4.52
C PRO A 173 -12.12 -7.34 3.65
N VAL A 174 -11.64 -8.44 4.23
CA VAL A 174 -10.90 -9.49 3.54
C VAL A 174 -11.68 -10.79 3.63
N ASP A 175 -12.05 -11.36 2.49
CA ASP A 175 -12.95 -12.52 2.41
C ASP A 175 -12.53 -13.70 3.28
N ALA A 176 -11.23 -13.96 3.37
CA ALA A 176 -10.65 -15.06 4.14
C ALA A 176 -11.08 -15.06 5.62
N PHE A 177 -11.51 -13.93 6.19
CA PHE A 177 -11.93 -13.83 7.59
C PHE A 177 -13.45 -13.90 7.81
N GLY A 178 -14.27 -13.86 6.75
CA GLY A 178 -15.73 -13.92 6.85
C GLY A 178 -16.29 -12.93 7.88
N ALA A 179 -17.02 -13.43 8.89
CA ALA A 179 -17.59 -12.61 9.96
C ALA A 179 -16.56 -12.11 10.99
N ASN A 180 -15.32 -12.62 10.98
CA ASN A 180 -14.30 -12.36 12.00
C ASN A 180 -13.34 -11.21 11.63
N GLN A 181 -13.80 -10.24 10.84
CA GLN A 181 -12.97 -9.13 10.33
C GLN A 181 -12.29 -8.34 11.46
N MET A 182 -13.02 -8.04 12.54
CA MET A 182 -12.47 -7.25 13.65
C MET A 182 -11.42 -8.03 14.44
N GLN A 183 -11.63 -9.32 14.64
CA GLN A 183 -10.70 -10.21 15.32
C GLN A 183 -9.41 -10.37 14.52
N ALA A 184 -9.52 -10.54 13.20
CA ALA A 184 -8.36 -10.56 12.30
C ALA A 184 -7.62 -9.21 12.32
N ALA A 185 -8.34 -8.08 12.35
CA ALA A 185 -7.73 -6.76 12.50
C ALA A 185 -7.00 -6.60 13.84
N ILE A 186 -7.55 -7.13 14.94
CA ILE A 186 -6.85 -7.17 16.24
C ILE A 186 -5.56 -7.99 16.13
N GLN A 187 -5.61 -9.23 15.62
CA GLN A 187 -4.43 -10.08 15.44
C GLN A 187 -3.36 -9.40 14.59
N SER A 188 -3.77 -8.76 13.50
CA SER A 188 -2.90 -7.97 12.65
C SER A 188 -2.22 -6.82 13.42
N CYS A 189 -2.97 -6.06 14.22
CA CYS A 189 -2.41 -4.99 15.04
C CYS A 189 -1.44 -5.52 16.09
N LEU A 190 -1.75 -6.66 16.74
CA LEU A 190 -0.87 -7.28 17.72
C LEU A 190 0.48 -7.66 17.11
N ILE A 191 0.51 -8.25 15.91
CA ILE A 191 1.77 -8.58 15.21
C ILE A 191 2.55 -7.30 14.87
N ARG A 192 1.87 -6.24 14.40
CA ARG A 192 2.50 -4.93 14.13
C ARG A 192 3.08 -4.30 15.39
N LEU A 193 2.53 -4.60 16.57
CA LEU A 193 3.07 -4.20 17.88
C LEU A 193 4.13 -5.18 18.41
N GLY A 194 4.63 -6.10 17.59
CA GLY A 194 5.69 -7.04 17.92
C GLY A 194 5.24 -8.25 18.74
N LYS A 195 3.94 -8.52 18.85
CA LYS A 195 3.42 -9.67 19.62
C LYS A 195 3.37 -10.94 18.78
N GLU A 196 3.63 -12.08 19.44
CA GLU A 196 3.58 -13.40 18.82
C GLU A 196 2.28 -14.13 19.12
N ILE A 197 1.35 -14.14 18.14
CA ILE A 197 -0.02 -14.62 18.35
C ILE A 197 -0.38 -15.91 17.60
N GLY A 198 0.50 -16.39 16.73
CA GLY A 198 0.21 -17.46 15.76
C GLY A 198 -0.35 -16.90 14.44
N ASN A 199 -1.43 -17.49 13.94
CA ASN A 199 -2.07 -17.08 12.68
C ASN A 199 -2.95 -15.83 12.85
N ILE A 200 -3.06 -15.03 11.79
CA ILE A 200 -4.18 -14.13 11.58
C ILE A 200 -5.31 -14.95 10.95
N ASP A 201 -6.28 -15.39 11.74
CA ASP A 201 -7.36 -16.30 11.33
C ASP A 201 -8.76 -15.87 11.84
N GLY A 202 -8.82 -14.73 12.54
CA GLY A 202 -10.04 -14.22 13.15
C GLY A 202 -10.43 -14.92 14.46
N GLN A 203 -9.62 -15.84 14.98
CA GLN A 203 -9.87 -16.55 16.23
C GLN A 203 -8.97 -16.00 17.35
N LEU A 204 -9.55 -15.26 18.30
CA LEU A 204 -8.82 -14.69 19.44
C LEU A 204 -8.50 -15.76 20.51
N GLY A 205 -7.58 -16.66 20.19
CA GLY A 205 -7.08 -17.70 21.08
C GLY A 205 -6.16 -17.16 22.19
N ARG A 206 -5.66 -18.07 23.04
CA ARG A 206 -4.90 -17.75 24.26
C ARG A 206 -3.71 -16.81 24.04
N LYS A 207 -2.96 -16.95 22.93
CA LYS A 207 -1.82 -16.07 22.63
C LYS A 207 -2.27 -14.64 22.30
N SER A 208 -3.34 -14.47 21.54
CA SER A 208 -3.94 -13.15 21.28
C SER A 208 -4.46 -12.50 22.55
N GLN A 209 -5.08 -13.28 23.44
CA GLN A 209 -5.57 -12.81 24.74
C GLN A 209 -4.41 -12.31 25.60
N GLN A 210 -3.36 -13.12 25.77
CA GLN A 210 -2.15 -12.73 26.49
C GLN A 210 -1.51 -11.47 25.89
N ALA A 211 -1.41 -11.39 24.57
CA ALA A 211 -0.83 -10.25 23.89
C ALA A 211 -1.62 -8.95 24.10
N LEU A 212 -2.96 -9.03 24.22
CA LEU A 212 -3.81 -7.88 24.60
C LEU A 212 -3.55 -7.47 26.05
N GLU A 213 -3.50 -8.43 26.97
CA GLU A 213 -3.25 -8.18 28.40
C GLU A 213 -1.87 -7.55 28.64
N ASP A 214 -0.83 -8.01 27.93
CA ASP A 214 0.52 -7.44 27.97
C ASP A 214 0.56 -5.97 27.48
N LEU A 215 -0.44 -5.53 26.71
CA LEU A 215 -0.60 -4.14 26.25
C LEU A 215 -1.52 -3.32 27.18
N GLY A 216 -1.97 -3.92 28.28
CA GLY A 216 -2.93 -3.35 29.22
C GLY A 216 -4.35 -3.27 28.66
N ILE A 217 -4.70 -4.12 27.70
CA ILE A 217 -6.05 -4.17 27.09
C ILE A 217 -6.77 -5.39 27.63
N THR A 218 -7.84 -5.18 28.41
CA THR A 218 -8.65 -6.27 28.96
C THR A 218 -9.32 -7.06 27.85
N PHE A 219 -9.11 -8.38 27.84
CA PHE A 219 -9.82 -9.27 26.93
C PHE A 219 -11.30 -9.36 27.28
N ASN A 220 -12.18 -8.94 26.36
CA ASN A 220 -13.62 -8.98 26.52
C ASN A 220 -14.30 -9.45 25.21
N PRO A 221 -14.69 -10.73 25.11
CA PRO A 221 -15.41 -11.26 23.95
C PRO A 221 -16.71 -10.51 23.62
N GLY A 222 -17.37 -9.92 24.62
CA GLY A 222 -18.57 -9.11 24.43
C GLY A 222 -18.31 -7.70 23.87
N SER A 223 -17.05 -7.30 23.71
CA SER A 223 -16.66 -5.96 23.24
C SER A 223 -15.45 -6.00 22.31
N VAL A 224 -15.53 -6.78 21.23
CA VAL A 224 -14.48 -6.88 20.20
C VAL A 224 -14.14 -5.50 19.60
N SER A 225 -15.14 -4.67 19.34
CA SER A 225 -14.93 -3.31 18.83
C SER A 225 -14.15 -2.43 19.82
N GLY A 226 -14.41 -2.54 21.12
CA GLY A 226 -13.69 -1.82 22.17
C GLY A 226 -12.22 -2.25 22.27
N MET A 227 -11.94 -3.56 22.13
CA MET A 227 -10.56 -4.06 22.04
C MET A 227 -9.86 -3.57 20.78
N LEU A 228 -10.54 -3.59 19.63
CA LEU A 228 -10.00 -3.13 18.36
C LEU A 228 -9.60 -1.65 18.41
N VAL A 229 -10.46 -0.78 18.95
CA VAL A 229 -10.14 0.65 19.08
C VAL A 229 -8.88 0.86 19.93
N GLN A 230 -8.74 0.14 21.04
CA GLN A 230 -7.58 0.27 21.93
C GLN A 230 -6.29 -0.19 21.24
N VAL A 231 -6.30 -1.34 20.55
CA VAL A 231 -5.10 -1.84 19.88
C VAL A 231 -4.73 -0.98 18.67
N GLU A 232 -5.71 -0.48 17.91
CA GLU A 232 -5.46 0.48 16.82
C GLU A 232 -4.86 1.78 17.34
N ASN A 233 -5.27 2.28 18.51
CA ASN A 233 -4.69 3.47 19.10
C ASN A 233 -3.22 3.26 19.48
N ARG A 234 -2.84 2.06 19.95
CA ARG A 234 -1.43 1.72 20.20
C ARG A 234 -0.61 1.71 18.91
N VAL A 235 -1.15 1.10 17.84
CA VAL A 235 -0.53 1.08 16.52
C VAL A 235 -0.35 2.50 15.99
N GLN A 236 -1.38 3.36 16.11
CA GLN A 236 -1.30 4.76 15.68
C GLN A 236 -0.26 5.55 16.47
N GLN A 237 -0.09 5.29 17.76
CA GLN A 237 0.95 5.92 18.58
C GLN A 237 2.36 5.51 18.10
N GLN A 238 2.56 4.24 17.76
CA GLN A 238 3.86 3.71 17.35
C GLN A 238 4.22 4.03 15.90
N PHE A 239 3.23 4.05 14.99
CA PHE A 239 3.41 4.22 13.54
C PHE A 239 2.61 5.41 13.03
N ALA A 240 2.77 6.56 13.68
CA ALA A 240 1.89 7.71 13.48
C ALA A 240 1.87 8.23 12.04
N ASP A 241 2.93 8.04 11.26
CA ASP A 241 3.02 8.53 9.89
C ASP A 241 2.08 7.80 8.92
N GLU A 242 1.58 6.60 9.30
CA GLU A 242 0.53 5.89 8.56
C GLU A 242 -0.89 6.44 8.80
N PHE A 243 -1.02 7.42 9.69
CA PHE A 243 -2.32 7.98 10.11
C PHE A 243 -2.36 9.51 10.07
N LYS A 244 -1.21 10.19 10.14
CA LYS A 244 -1.13 11.64 10.13
C LYS A 244 -1.52 12.18 8.75
N ILE A 245 -2.58 12.96 8.72
CA ILE A 245 -2.91 13.80 7.57
C ILE A 245 -1.99 15.01 7.63
N HIS A 246 -0.90 14.99 6.88
CA HIS A 246 -0.13 16.21 6.66
C HIS A 246 -1.00 17.17 5.85
N SER A 247 -1.36 18.31 6.44
CA SER A 247 -1.92 19.39 5.64
C SER A 247 -0.85 19.80 4.62
N LEU A 248 -1.04 19.42 3.36
CA LEU A 248 -0.25 19.95 2.25
C LEU A 248 -0.65 21.42 2.07
N THR A 249 -0.25 22.28 3.02
CA THR A 249 -0.34 23.73 2.86
C THR A 249 0.76 24.15 1.90
N GLY A 250 0.45 24.11 0.61
CA GLY A 250 1.34 24.61 -0.42
C GLY A 250 0.91 24.12 -1.79
N ASN A 251 0.54 25.06 -2.66
CA ASN A 251 0.35 24.90 -4.10
C ASN A 251 1.63 24.41 -4.81
N ASN A 252 2.15 23.23 -4.47
CA ASN A 252 3.15 22.55 -5.28
C ASN A 252 2.44 21.83 -6.43
N PHE A 253 1.70 22.61 -7.23
CA PHE A 253 1.46 22.24 -8.61
C PHE A 253 2.82 22.28 -9.28
N ILE A 254 3.41 21.10 -9.51
CA ILE A 254 4.46 20.95 -10.50
C ILE A 254 3.80 21.27 -11.85
N THR A 255 3.75 22.55 -12.18
CA THR A 255 3.32 23.02 -13.49
C THR A 255 4.40 22.57 -14.47
N PRO A 256 4.04 21.94 -15.61
CA PRO A 256 5.02 21.65 -16.64
C PRO A 256 5.66 22.97 -17.08
N PRO A 257 6.98 23.00 -17.36
CA PRO A 257 7.60 24.20 -17.90
C PRO A 257 6.89 24.60 -19.20
N GLN A 258 6.36 25.83 -19.22
CA GLN A 258 5.76 26.40 -20.42
C GLN A 258 6.85 26.54 -21.49
N ASN A 259 6.68 25.78 -22.57
CA ASN A 259 7.59 25.80 -23.70
C ASN A 259 7.34 27.08 -24.50
N THR A 260 8.09 28.15 -24.24
CA THR A 260 8.02 29.39 -25.03
C THR A 260 8.82 29.22 -26.32
N SER A 261 8.26 28.53 -27.31
CA SER A 261 8.71 28.70 -28.70
C SER A 261 8.15 30.02 -29.22
N LYS A 262 8.95 31.08 -29.16
CA LYS A 262 8.71 32.29 -29.95
C LYS A 262 8.89 31.93 -31.43
N ALA A 263 7.79 31.92 -32.15
CA ALA A 263 7.79 32.05 -33.61
C ALA A 263 8.29 33.46 -33.95
N THR A 264 9.46 33.56 -34.58
CA THR A 264 9.84 34.73 -35.37
C THR A 264 9.36 34.51 -36.81
N LYS A 265 8.56 35.48 -37.28
CA LYS A 265 8.29 35.73 -38.69
C LYS A 265 9.55 36.22 -39.40
#